data_AF-A0A9X1GLI3-F1
#
_entry.id   AF-A0A9X1GLI3-F1
#
_cell.length_a   1.000
_cell.length_b   1.000
_cell.length_c   1.000
_cell.angle_alpha   90.00
_cell.angle_beta   90.00
_cell.angle_gamma   90.00
#
_symmetry.space_group_name_H-M   'P 1'
#
loop_
_entity.id
_entity.type
_entity.pdbx_description
1 polymer ?
#
loop_
_entity_poly.entity_id
_entity_poly.type
_entity_poly.pdbx_seq_one_letter_code
_entity_poly.pdbx_strand_id
1 'polypeptide(L)'
;MSDLRAELKQNLDEAEWDWLIPHVQRDAVIVVADGIDLLDVAVAIAGDNIPSVQQWIEEKLIAKPSVDQVGEWNGNRSKRFHALIIEPYVLVQEMATV
;
A
#
# COMPACT_ATOMS: atom_id res chain seq x y z
N MET A 1 2.26 -24.78 1.98
CA MET A 1 1.91 -23.98 3.19
C MET A 1 2.73 -22.68 3.27
N SER A 2 3.17 -22.13 2.14
CA SER A 2 3.74 -20.77 2.09
C SER A 2 3.41 -20.11 0.75
N ASP A 3 2.24 -20.44 0.21
CA ASP A 3 1.84 -20.11 -1.15
C ASP A 3 1.30 -18.68 -1.22
N LEU A 4 0.59 -18.21 -0.18
CA LEU A 4 0.02 -16.87 -0.11
C LEU A 4 1.06 -15.76 -0.30
N ARG A 5 2.22 -15.86 0.37
CA ARG A 5 3.29 -14.86 0.20
C ARG A 5 3.85 -14.87 -1.23
N ALA A 6 3.93 -16.03 -1.86
CA ALA A 6 4.40 -16.15 -3.24
C ALA A 6 3.37 -15.59 -4.23
N GLU A 7 2.07 -15.84 -4.02
CA GLU A 7 0.96 -15.28 -4.80
C GLU A 7 0.90 -13.75 -4.67
N LEU A 8 0.96 -13.22 -3.44
CA LEU A 8 0.96 -11.79 -3.19
C LEU A 8 2.19 -11.11 -3.82
N LYS A 9 3.34 -11.79 -3.83
CA LYS A 9 4.54 -11.29 -4.52
C LYS A 9 4.38 -11.24 -6.04
N GLN A 10 3.53 -12.07 -6.63
CA GLN A 10 3.18 -11.95 -8.05
C GLN A 10 2.25 -10.76 -8.33
N ASN A 11 1.47 -10.34 -7.32
CA ASN A 11 0.61 -9.15 -7.38
C ASN A 11 1.34 -7.85 -6.99
N LEU A 12 2.60 -7.95 -6.54
CA LEU A 12 3.45 -6.80 -6.27
C LEU A 12 3.97 -6.27 -7.60
N ASP A 13 3.61 -5.04 -7.94
CA ASP A 13 4.04 -4.38 -9.17
C ASP A 13 4.32 -2.88 -8.91
N GLU A 14 4.93 -2.22 -9.87
CA GLU A 14 5.08 -0.77 -9.86
C GLU A 14 3.81 -0.11 -10.43
N ALA A 15 3.20 0.78 -9.67
CA ALA A 15 2.06 1.57 -10.10
C ALA A 15 2.43 3.05 -10.24
N GLU A 16 1.89 3.67 -11.29
CA GLU A 16 1.86 5.12 -11.42
C GLU A 16 0.76 5.73 -10.55
N TRP A 17 0.99 6.96 -10.09
CA TRP A 17 -0.02 7.69 -9.33
C TRP A 17 -1.37 7.76 -10.06
N ASP A 18 -1.37 8.01 -11.37
CA ASP A 18 -2.58 8.10 -12.19
C ASP A 18 -3.48 6.85 -12.10
N TRP A 19 -2.90 5.67 -11.87
CA TRP A 19 -3.67 4.42 -11.73
C TRP A 19 -4.30 4.30 -10.34
N LEU A 20 -3.68 4.90 -9.32
CA LEU A 20 -4.12 4.85 -7.92
C LEU A 20 -5.27 5.81 -7.64
N ILE A 21 -5.38 6.93 -8.37
CA ILE A 21 -6.44 7.94 -8.23
C ILE A 21 -7.85 7.32 -8.04
N PRO A 22 -8.35 6.44 -8.93
CA PRO A 22 -9.68 5.85 -8.75
C PRO A 22 -9.82 4.97 -7.50
N HIS A 23 -8.73 4.35 -7.03
CA HIS A 23 -8.74 3.53 -5.82
C HIS A 23 -8.72 4.40 -4.56
N VAL A 24 -7.97 5.51 -4.58
CA VAL A 24 -7.96 6.50 -3.50
C VAL A 24 -9.34 7.13 -3.33
N GLN A 25 -10.02 7.47 -4.44
CA GLN A 25 -11.40 7.98 -4.42
C GLN A 25 -12.42 6.97 -3.85
N ARG A 26 -12.10 5.67 -3.87
CA ARG A 26 -12.93 4.60 -3.31
C ARG A 26 -12.56 4.24 -1.88
N ASP A 27 -11.67 5.01 -1.24
CA ASP A 27 -11.18 4.71 0.12
C ASP A 27 -10.53 3.32 0.25
N ALA A 28 -10.05 2.77 -0.86
CA ALA A 28 -9.51 1.41 -0.96
C ALA A 28 -7.97 1.36 -0.93
N VAL A 29 -7.29 2.51 -0.87
CA VAL A 29 -5.82 2.59 -0.84
C VAL A 29 -5.30 2.71 0.57
N ILE A 30 -4.29 1.89 0.89
CA ILE A 30 -3.56 1.90 2.14
C ILE A 30 -2.11 2.25 1.83
N VAL A 31 -1.62 3.33 2.42
CA VAL A 31 -0.23 3.75 2.35
C VAL A 31 0.56 3.03 3.43
N VAL A 32 1.64 2.39 3.02
CA VAL A 32 2.59 1.70 3.87
C VAL A 32 3.86 2.54 3.96
N ALA A 33 4.35 2.77 5.17
CA ALA A 33 5.59 3.49 5.42
C ALA A 33 6.80 2.66 5.00
N ASP A 34 7.89 3.32 4.61
CA ASP A 34 9.17 2.67 4.21
C ASP A 34 9.84 1.85 5.31
N GLY A 35 9.38 1.99 6.56
CA GLY A 35 9.91 1.24 7.71
C GLY A 35 9.48 -0.23 7.79
N ILE A 36 8.52 -0.65 6.96
CA ILE A 36 8.00 -2.03 6.94
C ILE A 36 7.85 -2.55 5.51
N ASP A 37 7.89 -3.87 5.36
CA ASP A 37 7.77 -4.52 4.06
C ASP A 37 6.29 -4.61 3.65
N LEU A 38 5.98 -4.10 2.45
CA LEU A 38 4.63 -4.10 1.88
C LEU A 38 4.05 -5.52 1.77
N LEU A 39 4.88 -6.53 1.50
CA LEU A 39 4.47 -7.93 1.42
C LEU A 39 4.13 -8.52 2.79
N ASP A 40 4.81 -8.11 3.86
CA ASP A 40 4.49 -8.56 5.22
C ASP A 40 3.16 -7.97 5.69
N VAL A 41 2.90 -6.70 5.37
CA VAL A 41 1.58 -6.07 5.60
C VAL A 41 0.51 -6.81 4.80
N ALA A 42 0.81 -7.13 3.54
CA ALA A 42 -0.11 -7.83 2.66
C ALA A 42 -0.52 -9.21 3.19
N VAL A 43 0.46 -10.00 3.63
CA VAL A 43 0.22 -11.32 4.22
C VAL A 43 -0.62 -11.19 5.50
N ALA A 44 -0.36 -10.19 6.32
CA ALA A 44 -1.13 -9.96 7.54
C ALA A 44 -2.59 -9.55 7.25
N ILE A 45 -2.83 -8.69 6.25
CA ILE A 45 -4.20 -8.31 5.84
C ILE A 45 -4.92 -9.51 5.22
N ALA A 46 -4.29 -10.22 4.29
CA ALA A 46 -4.87 -11.39 3.63
C ALA A 46 -5.11 -12.56 4.59
N GLY A 47 -4.27 -12.68 5.62
CA GLY A 47 -4.41 -13.65 6.71
C GLY A 47 -5.34 -13.22 7.84
N ASP A 48 -6.03 -12.08 7.71
CA ASP A 48 -6.95 -11.52 8.72
C ASP A 48 -6.28 -11.34 10.10
N ASN A 49 -4.99 -11.00 10.10
CA ASN A 49 -4.19 -10.77 11.30
C ASN A 49 -4.43 -9.35 11.85
N ILE A 50 -5.63 -9.15 12.40
CA ILE A 50 -6.06 -7.89 13.01
C ILE A 50 -5.06 -7.34 14.03
N PRO A 51 -4.46 -8.15 14.94
CA PRO A 51 -3.49 -7.64 15.91
C PRO A 51 -2.28 -6.93 15.27
N SER A 52 -1.68 -7.51 14.23
CA SER A 52 -0.54 -6.90 13.55
C SER A 52 -0.94 -5.64 12.78
N VAL A 53 -2.09 -5.68 12.10
CA VAL A 53 -2.62 -4.53 11.35
C VAL A 53 -2.93 -3.37 12.29
N GLN A 54 -3.56 -3.62 13.44
CA GLN A 54 -3.85 -2.60 14.45
C GLN A 54 -2.56 -1.97 14.99
N GLN A 55 -1.56 -2.79 15.31
CA GLN A 55 -0.28 -2.28 15.79
C GLN A 55 0.35 -1.31 14.78
N TRP A 56 0.38 -1.65 13.48
CA TRP A 56 0.93 -0.75 12.47
C TRP A 56 0.11 0.53 12.29
N ILE A 57 -1.21 0.50 12.49
CA ILE A 57 -2.04 1.70 12.50
C ILE A 57 -1.67 2.59 13.69
N GLU A 58 -1.52 2.02 14.89
CA GLU A 58 -1.13 2.75 16.11
C GLU A 58 0.27 3.36 15.99
N GLU A 59 1.20 2.62 15.39
CA GLU A 59 2.56 3.07 15.10
C GLU A 59 2.65 4.02 13.89
N LYS A 60 1.52 4.30 13.22
CA LYS A 60 1.44 5.12 11.99
C LYS A 60 2.31 4.60 10.84
N LEU A 61 2.54 3.29 10.81
CA LEU A 61 3.26 2.61 9.76
C LEU A 61 2.36 2.26 8.58
N ILE A 62 1.06 2.08 8.80
CA ILE A 62 0.06 2.01 7.73
C ILE A 62 -1.06 3.01 7.98
N ALA A 63 -1.47 3.73 6.94
CA ALA A 63 -2.55 4.71 7.04
C ALA A 63 -3.20 4.92 5.68
N LYS A 64 -4.38 5.55 5.66
CA LYS A 64 -4.95 6.06 4.42
C LYS A 64 -4.18 7.28 3.94
N PRO A 65 -4.11 7.51 2.62
CA PRO A 65 -3.45 8.71 2.09
C PRO A 65 -4.20 9.96 2.54
N SER A 66 -3.45 10.92 3.10
CA SER A 66 -4.03 12.20 3.51
C SER A 66 -4.31 13.10 2.31
N VAL A 67 -5.24 14.05 2.43
CA VAL A 67 -5.55 15.00 1.35
C VAL A 67 -4.31 15.76 0.90
N ASP A 68 -3.43 16.12 1.83
CA ASP A 68 -2.15 16.77 1.53
C ASP A 68 -1.21 15.88 0.70
N GLN A 69 -1.05 14.60 1.08
CA GLN A 69 -0.23 13.64 0.32
C GLN A 69 -0.78 13.43 -1.10
N VAL A 70 -2.09 13.26 -1.21
CA VAL A 70 -2.78 13.15 -2.52
C VAL A 70 -2.53 14.40 -3.36
N GLY A 71 -2.51 15.59 -2.74
CA GLY A 71 -2.15 16.85 -3.38
C GLY A 71 -0.71 16.86 -3.90
N GLU A 72 0.25 16.42 -3.09
CA GLU A 72 1.67 16.33 -3.49
C GLU A 72 1.88 15.34 -4.65
N TRP A 73 1.26 14.16 -4.58
CA TRP A 73 1.36 13.15 -5.64
C TRP A 73 0.70 13.63 -6.93
N ASN A 74 -0.42 14.36 -6.85
CA ASN A 74 -1.03 15.00 -8.01
C ASN A 74 -0.11 16.03 -8.68
N GLY A 75 0.70 16.74 -7.89
CA GLY A 75 1.73 17.66 -8.39
C GLY A 75 2.93 16.95 -9.02
N ASN A 76 3.23 15.72 -8.58
CA ASN A 76 4.37 14.93 -9.02
C ASN A 76 3.94 13.60 -9.66
N ARG A 77 3.37 13.68 -10.87
CA ARG A 77 2.91 12.50 -11.64
C ARG A 77 4.03 11.55 -12.08
N SER A 78 5.29 11.98 -11.98
CA SER A 78 6.43 11.11 -12.23
C SER A 78 6.75 10.18 -11.06
N LYS A 79 6.11 10.37 -9.89
CA LYS A 79 6.26 9.45 -8.75
C LYS A 79 5.75 8.06 -9.11
N ARG A 80 6.56 7.07 -8.73
CA ARG A 80 6.25 5.64 -8.79
C ARG A 80 6.01 5.12 -7.39
N PHE A 81 5.15 4.13 -7.30
CA PHE A 81 4.76 3.49 -6.05
C PHE A 81 4.87 1.98 -6.22
N HIS A 82 5.36 1.30 -5.20
CA HIS A 82 5.14 -0.14 -5.11
C HIS A 82 3.69 -0.37 -4.74
N ALA A 83 2.93 -1.03 -5.60
CA ALA A 83 1.55 -1.37 -5.36
C ALA A 83 1.37 -2.88 -5.25
N LEU A 84 0.54 -3.30 -4.29
CA LEU A 84 0.18 -4.70 -4.14
C LEU A 84 -1.33 -4.78 -3.95
N ILE A 85 -1.95 -5.58 -4.81
CA ILE A 85 -3.40 -5.72 -4.89
C ILE A 85 -3.84 -6.83 -3.94
N ILE A 86 -4.72 -6.49 -2.98
CA ILE A 86 -5.34 -7.42 -2.03
C ILE A 86 -6.82 -7.11 -1.93
N GLU A 87 -7.65 -7.76 -2.73
CA GLU A 87 -9.06 -7.41 -2.79
C GLU A 87 -9.73 -7.42 -1.39
N PRO A 88 -10.45 -6.34 -1.02
CA PRO A 88 -10.85 -5.18 -1.84
C PRO A 88 -9.89 -3.97 -1.81
N TYR A 89 -8.74 -4.06 -1.15
CA TYR A 89 -7.77 -2.99 -0.92
C TYR A 89 -6.57 -3.02 -1.87
N VAL A 90 -5.87 -1.89 -1.96
CA VAL A 90 -4.59 -1.74 -2.66
C VAL A 90 -3.59 -1.12 -1.71
N LEU A 91 -2.53 -1.86 -1.39
CA LEU A 91 -1.44 -1.34 -0.59
C LEU A 91 -0.47 -0.62 -1.51
N VAL A 92 -0.01 0.55 -1.09
CA VAL A 92 0.96 1.34 -1.83
C VAL A 92 2.08 1.78 -0.90
N GLN A 93 3.31 1.79 -1.41
CA GLN A 93 4.48 2.32 -0.73
C GLN A 93 5.21 3.26 -1.68
N GLU A 94 5.59 4.44 -1.17
CA GLU A 94 6.28 5.42 -1.98
C GLU A 94 7.65 4.88 -2.37
N MET A 95 8.00 4.92 -3.66
CA MET A 95 9.36 4.61 -4.06
C MET A 95 10.21 5.86 -3.85
N ALA A 96 11.12 5.81 -2.88
CA ALA A 96 12.11 6.85 -2.71
C ALA A 96 12.87 7.02 -4.04
N THR A 97 12.64 8.15 -4.71
CA THR A 97 13.39 8.52 -5.91
C THR A 97 14.77 8.99 -5.42
N VAL A 98 15.76 8.10 -5.49
CA VAL A 98 17.17 8.44 -5.26
C VAL A 98 17.71 9.38 -6.33
#